data_AF-A0A7X8D7V5-F1
#
_entry.id   AF-A0A7X8D7V5-F1
#
_cell.length_a   1.000
_cell.length_b   1.000
_cell.length_c   1.000
_cell.angle_alpha   90.00
_cell.angle_beta   90.00
_cell.angle_gamma   90.00
#
_symmetry.space_group_name_H-M   'P 1'
#
loop_
_entity.id
_entity.type
_entity.pdbx_description
1 polymer ?
#
loop_
_entity_poly.entity_id
_entity_poly.type
_entity_poly.pdbx_seq_one_letter_code
_entity_poly.pdbx_strand_id
1 'polypeptide(L)'
;MGNFSTGISNFFWNLFNRPSFLDFVDIILVAFIIYRLLMLTHGTRALQVLKGFMLLVIASWLSNVFSLNTLNWLLMLVLNNGAIVLMILFQPEFRQALEHIGRGAILDRSQRTETQEERLVNDIAQSIMSLSKRRIGALMVFEHRTGLKDFIDTGVELDAVLTGALLVNIFEPNTPLHDGAVIIRNERIAAAACVLTLSEEANISRDLGTRHRAGLGVSESTDATVIIVSEETGIVSMAKAGRLTRHLDLDGVKEVLTGIFGQSDNGNKMTIFIQDALGRIKQLRKKDDEQQ
;
A
#
# COMPACT_ATOMS: atom_id res chain seq x y z
N MET A 1 36.34 24.29 12.12
CA MET A 1 35.12 25.00 11.66
C MET A 1 35.33 25.90 10.42
N GLY A 2 36.52 25.95 9.78
CA GLY A 2 36.77 26.85 8.63
C GLY A 2 36.31 26.35 7.25
N ASN A 3 36.18 25.05 7.03
CA ASN A 3 36.00 24.51 5.68
C ASN A 3 34.55 24.56 5.14
N PHE A 4 33.55 24.51 6.02
CA PHE A 4 32.13 24.55 5.62
C PHE A 4 31.69 25.95 5.18
N SER A 5 32.09 26.98 5.94
CA SER A 5 31.83 28.38 5.59
C SER A 5 32.51 28.78 4.29
N THR A 6 33.76 28.33 4.08
CA THR A 6 34.52 28.59 2.86
C THR A 6 33.92 27.86 1.64
N GLY A 7 33.38 26.65 1.82
CA GLY A 7 32.66 25.93 0.77
C GLY A 7 31.39 26.65 0.32
N ILE A 8 30.61 27.19 1.28
CA ILE A 8 29.41 27.98 0.99
C ILE A 8 29.79 29.29 0.29
N SER A 9 30.78 30.04 0.79
CA SER A 9 31.15 31.31 0.16
C SER A 9 31.67 31.11 -1.26
N ASN A 10 32.45 30.06 -1.50
CA ASN A 10 32.96 29.74 -2.84
C ASN A 10 31.86 29.30 -3.81
N PHE A 11 30.86 28.56 -3.33
CA PHE A 11 29.68 28.20 -4.14
C PHE A 11 28.92 29.45 -4.60
N PHE A 12 28.60 30.36 -3.67
CA PHE A 12 27.93 31.62 -4.01
C PHE A 12 28.77 32.53 -4.90
N TRP A 13 30.10 32.56 -4.71
CA TRP A 13 31.00 33.39 -5.51
C TRP A 13 31.16 32.87 -6.95
N ASN A 14 31.27 31.54 -7.13
CA ASN A 14 31.33 30.93 -8.46
C ASN A 14 30.02 31.09 -9.22
N LEU A 15 28.88 30.92 -8.54
CA LEU A 15 27.55 31.04 -9.13
C LEU A 15 27.29 32.44 -9.71
N PHE A 16 27.83 33.48 -9.08
CA PHE A 16 27.60 34.87 -9.49
C PHE A 16 28.57 35.34 -10.61
N ASN A 17 29.79 34.78 -10.68
CA ASN A 17 30.82 35.28 -11.59
C ASN A 17 30.98 34.48 -12.89
N ARG A 18 30.55 33.20 -12.94
CA ARG A 18 30.56 32.40 -14.19
C ARG A 18 29.41 31.40 -14.22
N PRO A 19 28.20 31.81 -14.65
CA PRO A 19 27.08 30.88 -14.74
C PRO A 19 27.35 29.86 -15.85
N SER A 20 27.72 28.64 -15.47
CA SER A 20 27.76 27.49 -16.36
C SER A 20 26.38 26.85 -16.44
N PHE A 21 26.04 26.24 -17.58
CA PHE A 21 24.80 25.45 -17.71
C PHE A 21 24.72 24.33 -16.64
N LEU A 22 25.87 23.80 -16.22
CA LEU A 22 25.98 22.81 -15.16
C LEU A 22 25.55 23.35 -13.79
N ASP A 23 25.78 24.64 -13.49
CA ASP A 23 25.37 25.24 -12.21
C ASP A 23 23.84 25.39 -12.14
N PHE A 24 23.19 25.63 -13.27
CA PHE A 24 21.74 25.72 -13.34
C PHE A 24 21.08 24.35 -13.10
N VAL A 25 21.66 23.28 -13.67
CA VAL A 25 21.23 21.90 -13.42
C VAL A 25 21.46 21.53 -11.95
N ASP A 26 22.60 21.91 -11.37
CA ASP A 26 22.91 21.67 -9.97
C ASP A 26 21.94 22.39 -9.02
N ILE A 27 21.63 23.67 -9.27
CA ILE A 27 20.64 24.42 -8.50
C ILE A 27 19.26 23.76 -8.57
N ILE A 28 18.81 23.34 -9.75
CA ILE A 28 17.52 22.67 -9.90
C ILE A 28 17.51 21.36 -9.12
N LEU A 29 18.60 20.59 -9.17
CA LEU A 29 18.73 19.32 -8.46
C LEU A 29 18.68 19.55 -6.94
N VAL A 30 19.48 20.49 -6.42
CA VAL A 30 19.49 20.86 -5.00
C VAL A 30 18.14 21.40 -4.56
N ALA A 31 17.51 22.27 -5.35
CA ALA A 31 16.18 22.80 -5.07
C ALA A 31 15.11 21.71 -5.04
N PHE A 32 15.18 20.75 -5.96
CA PHE A 32 14.28 19.59 -5.96
C PHE A 32 14.47 18.71 -4.72
N ILE A 33 15.72 18.44 -4.33
CA ILE A 33 16.05 17.68 -3.12
C ILE A 33 15.54 18.40 -1.86
N ILE A 34 15.80 19.71 -1.74
CA ILE A 34 15.32 20.53 -0.62
C ILE A 34 13.78 20.55 -0.60
N TYR A 35 13.14 20.77 -1.74
CA TYR A 35 11.67 20.75 -1.85
C TYR A 35 11.10 19.40 -1.41
N ARG A 36 11.74 18.28 -1.80
CA ARG A 36 11.30 16.94 -1.40
C ARG A 36 11.50 16.71 0.10
N LEU A 37 12.61 17.16 0.68
CA LEU A 37 12.85 17.11 2.13
C LEU A 37 11.84 17.96 2.92
N LEU A 38 11.47 19.13 2.40
CA LEU A 38 10.43 19.99 3.00
C LEU A 38 9.04 19.35 2.91
N MET A 39 8.70 18.71 1.78
CA MET A 39 7.43 17.97 1.65
C MET A 39 7.34 16.80 2.64
N LEU A 40 8.44 16.06 2.84
CA LEU A 40 8.51 14.94 3.80
C LEU A 40 8.35 15.36 5.27
N THR A 41 8.59 16.64 5.57
CA THR A 41 8.54 17.19 6.94
C THR A 41 7.29 18.03 7.20
N HIS A 42 6.41 18.20 6.21
CA HIS A 42 5.20 19.01 6.35
C HIS A 42 4.19 18.31 7.27
N GLY A 43 3.93 18.91 8.44
CA GLY A 43 3.00 18.38 9.45
C GLY A 43 3.64 17.55 10.58
N THR A 44 4.98 17.39 10.60
CA THR A 44 5.67 16.63 11.64
C THR A 44 6.14 17.52 12.81
N ARG A 45 6.39 16.91 13.98
CA ARG A 45 6.95 17.59 15.17
C ARG A 45 8.31 18.26 14.88
N ALA A 46 9.08 17.69 13.94
CA ALA A 46 10.33 18.25 13.43
C ALA A 46 10.20 19.71 12.95
N LEU A 47 9.09 20.07 12.29
CA LEU A 47 8.88 21.44 11.81
C LEU A 47 8.69 22.44 12.97
N GLN A 48 8.08 22.01 14.07
CA GLN A 48 7.93 22.85 15.27
C GLN A 48 9.28 23.10 15.93
N VAL A 49 10.13 22.06 16.03
CA VAL A 49 11.50 22.17 16.55
C VAL A 49 12.34 23.11 15.68
N LEU A 50 12.25 22.98 14.36
CA LEU A 50 12.96 23.86 13.42
C LEU A 50 12.53 25.33 13.55
N LYS A 51 11.22 25.59 13.66
CA LYS A 51 10.68 26.96 13.90
C LYS A 51 11.18 27.54 15.23
N GLY A 52 11.21 26.74 16.29
CA GLY A 52 11.74 27.14 17.59
C GLY A 52 13.25 27.45 17.54
N PHE A 53 14.03 26.63 16.83
CA PHE A 53 15.45 26.87 16.62
C PHE A 53 15.70 28.15 15.81
N MET A 54 14.95 28.38 14.74
CA MET A 54 15.01 29.62 13.95
C MET A 54 14.68 30.85 14.79
N LEU A 55 13.67 30.77 15.67
CA LEU A 55 13.34 31.84 16.60
C LEU A 55 14.51 32.17 17.53
N LEU A 56 15.20 31.16 18.08
CA LEU A 56 16.38 31.37 18.93
C LEU A 56 17.53 32.03 18.17
N VAL A 57 17.77 31.66 16.91
CA VAL A 57 18.79 32.31 16.05
C VAL A 57 18.44 33.77 15.81
N ILE A 58 17.19 34.07 15.45
CA ILE A 58 16.72 35.45 15.23
C ILE A 58 16.84 36.27 16.51
N ALA A 59 16.44 35.70 17.66
CA ALA A 59 16.56 36.36 18.96
C ALA A 59 18.02 36.65 19.34
N SER A 60 18.95 35.73 19.04
CA SER A 60 20.38 35.92 19.28
C SER A 60 20.95 37.04 18.42
N TRP A 61 20.56 37.08 17.14
CA TRP A 61 20.95 38.14 16.21
C TRP A 61 20.42 39.51 16.65
N LEU A 62 19.13 39.59 17.01
CA LEU A 62 18.52 40.82 17.56
C LEU A 62 19.23 41.28 18.84
N SER A 63 19.51 40.35 19.75
CA SER A 63 20.22 40.62 20.99
C SER A 63 21.61 41.22 20.75
N ASN A 64 22.31 40.75 19.71
CA ASN A 64 23.60 41.32 19.30
C ASN A 64 23.45 42.75 18.76
N VAL A 65 22.45 43.00 17.90
CA VAL A 65 22.16 44.33 17.34
C VAL A 65 21.82 45.34 18.45
N PHE A 66 21.01 44.92 19.43
CA PHE A 66 20.62 45.74 20.58
C PHE A 66 21.66 45.80 21.70
N SER A 67 22.84 45.19 21.52
CA SER A 67 23.94 45.16 22.53
C SER A 67 23.53 44.54 23.89
N LEU A 68 22.59 43.60 23.89
CA LEU A 68 22.13 42.89 25.09
C LEU A 68 23.08 41.75 25.47
N ASN A 69 24.23 42.11 26.06
CA ASN A 69 25.34 41.18 26.31
C ASN A 69 24.95 39.93 27.11
N THR A 70 24.18 40.06 28.20
CA THR A 70 23.76 38.93 29.04
C THR A 70 22.81 37.97 28.30
N LEU A 71 21.85 38.53 27.57
CA LEU A 71 20.90 37.74 26.78
C LEU A 71 21.61 37.04 25.62
N ASN A 72 22.52 37.75 24.93
CA ASN A 72 23.32 37.16 23.86
C ASN A 72 24.18 36.00 24.38
N TRP A 73 24.86 36.17 25.52
CA TRP A 73 25.63 35.10 26.15
C TRP A 73 24.78 33.87 26.47
N LEU A 74 23.58 34.06 27.05
CA LEU A 74 22.66 32.96 27.37
C LEU A 74 22.15 32.26 26.11
N LEU A 75 21.75 33.01 25.08
CA LEU A 75 21.28 32.45 23.82
C LEU A 75 22.41 31.72 23.07
N MET A 76 23.63 32.25 23.08
CA MET A 76 24.81 31.60 22.50
C MET A 76 25.19 30.32 23.24
N LEU A 77 24.99 30.25 24.55
CA LEU A 77 25.19 29.01 25.32
C LEU A 77 24.22 27.90 24.83
N VAL A 78 22.95 28.25 24.61
CA VAL A 78 21.95 27.33 24.07
C VAL A 78 22.26 26.96 22.62
N LEU A 79 22.64 27.91 21.77
CA LEU A 79 22.95 27.64 20.36
C LEU A 79 24.23 26.80 20.17
N ASN A 80 25.28 27.07 20.95
CA ASN A 80 26.54 26.31 20.90
C ASN A 80 26.35 24.85 21.32
N ASN A 81 25.53 24.60 22.34
CA ASN A 81 25.15 23.23 22.74
C ASN A 81 23.97 22.68 21.94
N GLY A 82 23.30 23.54 21.16
CA GLY A 82 22.07 23.25 20.45
C GLY A 82 22.25 22.17 19.37
N ALA A 83 23.44 22.07 18.77
CA ALA A 83 23.73 21.00 17.80
C ALA A 83 23.58 19.60 18.41
N ILE A 84 24.03 19.40 19.65
CA ILE A 84 23.91 18.11 20.36
C ILE A 84 22.44 17.82 20.68
N VAL A 85 21.72 18.80 21.22
CA VAL A 85 20.29 18.68 21.55
C VAL A 85 19.48 18.38 20.30
N LEU A 86 19.76 19.08 19.20
CA LEU A 86 19.11 18.93 17.92
C LEU A 86 19.38 17.54 17.32
N MET A 87 20.63 17.05 17.40
CA MET A 87 20.98 15.69 16.99
C MET A 87 20.21 14.60 17.77
N ILE A 88 20.06 14.78 19.08
CA ILE A 88 19.29 13.84 19.93
C ILE A 88 17.80 13.90 19.58
N LEU A 89 17.25 15.11 19.40
CA LEU A 89 15.84 15.29 19.07
C LEU A 89 15.48 14.74 17.70
N PHE A 90 16.36 14.86 16.71
CA PHE A 90 16.17 14.33 15.35
C PHE A 90 16.58 12.86 15.18
N GLN A 91 17.07 12.22 16.24
CA GLN A 91 17.50 10.82 16.19
C GLN A 91 16.40 9.86 15.71
N PRO A 92 15.12 9.98 16.15
CA PRO A 92 14.03 9.12 15.68
C PRO A 92 13.75 9.28 14.19
N GLU A 93 13.85 10.49 13.65
CA GLU A 93 13.59 10.80 12.24
C GLU A 93 14.69 10.24 11.34
N PHE A 94 15.97 10.39 11.71
CA PHE A 94 17.08 9.78 10.98
C PHE A 94 16.98 8.26 10.98
N ARG A 95 16.59 7.66 12.11
CA ARG A 95 16.32 6.23 12.20
C ARG A 95 15.20 5.84 11.25
N GLN A 96 14.06 6.52 11.29
CA GLN A 96 12.93 6.24 10.39
C GLN A 96 13.32 6.40 8.92
N ALA A 97 14.05 7.44 8.54
CA ALA A 97 14.49 7.66 7.17
C ALA A 97 15.43 6.54 6.68
N LEU A 98 16.42 6.16 7.50
CA LEU A 98 17.33 5.04 7.21
C LEU A 98 16.60 3.71 7.15
N GLU A 99 15.60 3.51 7.99
CA GLU A 99 14.77 2.31 7.93
C GLU A 99 13.91 2.29 6.66
N HIS A 100 13.35 3.41 6.21
CA HIS A 100 12.61 3.47 4.94
C HIS A 100 13.53 3.24 3.73
N ILE A 101 14.73 3.80 3.75
CA ILE A 101 15.74 3.58 2.70
C ILE A 101 16.23 2.13 2.74
N GLY A 102 16.50 1.57 3.92
CA GLY A 102 16.94 0.21 4.11
C GLY A 102 15.89 -0.83 3.75
N ARG A 103 14.61 -0.54 3.99
CA ARG A 103 13.48 -1.38 3.55
C ARG A 103 13.16 -1.22 2.06
N GLY A 104 13.43 -0.05 1.46
CA GLY A 104 13.04 0.27 0.08
C GLY A 104 14.11 0.04 -1.00
N ALA A 105 15.38 -0.23 -0.65
CA ALA A 105 16.48 -0.19 -1.63
C ALA A 105 17.04 -1.54 -2.10
N ILE A 106 16.78 -2.69 -1.45
CA ILE A 106 17.50 -3.94 -1.77
C ILE A 106 16.63 -5.19 -1.97
N LEU A 107 15.31 -5.18 -1.74
CA LEU A 107 14.57 -6.46 -1.82
C LEU A 107 13.07 -6.34 -2.07
N ASP A 108 12.66 -5.63 -3.13
CA ASP A 108 11.23 -5.36 -3.34
C ASP A 108 10.65 -5.83 -4.68
N ARG A 109 11.32 -6.76 -5.37
CA ARG A 109 10.79 -7.27 -6.65
C ARG A 109 10.92 -8.77 -6.92
N SER A 110 11.52 -9.56 -6.02
CA SER A 110 11.69 -11.01 -6.28
C SER A 110 11.39 -11.94 -5.10
N GLN A 111 11.04 -11.42 -3.91
CA GLN A 111 10.69 -12.24 -2.73
C GLN A 111 9.45 -11.71 -1.97
N ARG A 112 8.59 -10.92 -2.62
CA ARG A 112 7.29 -10.53 -2.05
C ARG A 112 6.20 -11.60 -2.19
N THR A 113 6.41 -12.65 -2.99
CA THR A 113 5.30 -13.19 -3.78
C THR A 113 4.72 -14.54 -3.35
N GLU A 114 5.12 -15.15 -2.24
CA GLU A 114 4.43 -16.38 -1.77
C GLU A 114 3.95 -16.26 -0.33
N THR A 115 4.80 -15.82 0.60
CA THR A 115 4.43 -15.82 2.03
C THR A 115 3.45 -14.71 2.43
N GLN A 116 3.43 -13.57 1.74
CA GLN A 116 2.49 -12.48 2.03
C GLN A 116 1.11 -12.77 1.41
N GLU A 117 1.08 -13.23 0.16
CA GLU A 117 -0.15 -13.64 -0.53
C GLU A 117 -0.82 -14.80 0.22
N GLU A 118 -0.07 -15.83 0.62
CA GLU A 118 -0.60 -16.93 1.43
C GLU A 118 -1.17 -16.44 2.77
N ARG A 119 -0.53 -15.46 3.41
CA ARG A 119 -1.05 -14.86 4.66
C ARG A 119 -2.35 -14.11 4.42
N LEU A 120 -2.42 -13.30 3.36
CA LEU A 120 -3.63 -12.58 2.97
C LEU A 120 -4.77 -13.57 2.67
N VAL A 121 -4.52 -14.56 1.81
CA VAL A 121 -5.51 -15.61 1.48
C VAL A 121 -6.00 -16.31 2.73
N ASN A 122 -5.10 -16.71 3.63
CA ASN A 122 -5.47 -17.37 4.88
C ASN A 122 -6.30 -16.46 5.81
N ASP A 123 -5.92 -15.19 5.95
CA ASP A 123 -6.62 -14.21 6.79
C ASP A 123 -8.05 -13.93 6.28
N ILE A 124 -8.19 -13.71 4.98
CA ILE A 124 -9.48 -13.45 4.33
C ILE A 124 -10.36 -14.71 4.36
N ALA A 125 -9.81 -15.89 4.05
CA ALA A 125 -10.56 -17.15 4.11
C ALA A 125 -11.07 -17.44 5.53
N GLN A 126 -10.24 -17.26 6.55
CA GLN A 126 -10.65 -17.44 7.94
C GLN A 126 -11.74 -16.44 8.36
N SER A 127 -11.66 -15.21 7.87
CA SER A 127 -12.65 -14.17 8.14
C SER A 127 -14.00 -14.48 7.49
N ILE A 128 -14.01 -14.96 6.24
CA ILE A 128 -15.21 -15.44 5.56
C ILE A 128 -15.84 -16.61 6.33
N MET A 129 -15.02 -17.57 6.79
CA MET A 129 -15.51 -18.69 7.60
C MET A 129 -16.04 -18.25 8.96
N SER A 130 -15.47 -17.19 9.55
CA SER A 130 -15.98 -16.59 10.79
C SER A 130 -17.37 -15.98 10.59
N LEU A 131 -17.57 -15.21 9.51
CA LEU A 131 -18.87 -14.65 9.13
C LEU A 131 -19.89 -15.76 8.87
N SER A 132 -19.49 -16.82 8.16
CA SER A 132 -20.31 -18.02 7.91
C SER A 132 -20.78 -18.69 9.20
N LYS A 133 -19.86 -18.96 10.15
CA LYS A 133 -20.20 -19.55 11.46
C LYS A 133 -21.16 -18.69 12.28
N ARG A 134 -21.03 -17.36 12.17
CA ARG A 134 -21.91 -16.38 12.83
C ARG A 134 -23.21 -16.12 12.07
N ARG A 135 -23.37 -16.70 10.86
CA ARG A 135 -24.49 -16.43 9.94
C ARG A 135 -24.67 -14.95 9.63
N ILE A 136 -23.56 -14.26 9.40
CA ILE A 136 -23.57 -12.86 8.99
C ILE A 136 -23.51 -12.79 7.47
N GLY A 137 -24.48 -12.09 6.89
CA GLY A 137 -24.58 -11.87 5.46
C GLY A 137 -23.40 -11.06 4.94
N ALA A 138 -22.71 -11.58 3.94
CA ALA A 138 -21.59 -10.88 3.31
C ALA A 138 -21.65 -11.00 1.78
N LEU A 139 -21.24 -9.94 1.09
CA LEU A 139 -21.21 -9.86 -0.36
C LEU A 139 -19.93 -9.14 -0.80
N MET A 140 -18.94 -9.92 -1.24
CA MET A 140 -17.61 -9.42 -1.60
C MET A 140 -17.40 -9.62 -3.11
N VAL A 141 -17.13 -8.54 -3.83
CA VAL A 141 -16.92 -8.53 -5.28
C VAL A 141 -15.44 -8.25 -5.56
N PHE A 142 -14.76 -9.19 -6.20
CA PHE A 142 -13.35 -9.06 -6.59
C PHE A 142 -13.25 -8.64 -8.04
N GLU A 143 -12.82 -7.40 -8.26
CA GLU A 143 -12.59 -6.80 -9.58
C GLU A 143 -11.48 -7.55 -10.32
N HIS A 144 -11.67 -7.78 -11.62
CA HIS A 144 -10.68 -8.38 -12.51
C HIS A 144 -10.30 -7.40 -13.61
N ARG A 145 -10.62 -7.69 -14.88
CA ARG A 145 -10.26 -6.81 -16.02
C ARG A 145 -11.30 -5.74 -16.26
N THR A 146 -12.57 -6.06 -16.02
CA THR A 146 -13.68 -5.11 -16.17
C THR A 146 -13.72 -4.22 -14.93
N GLY A 147 -13.46 -2.93 -15.12
CA GLY A 147 -13.52 -1.96 -14.03
C GLY A 147 -14.93 -1.84 -13.47
N LEU A 148 -15.06 -1.82 -12.14
CA LEU A 148 -16.36 -1.76 -11.45
C LEU A 148 -16.71 -0.36 -10.96
N LYS A 149 -16.23 0.68 -11.65
CA LYS A 149 -16.34 2.08 -11.20
C LYS A 149 -17.80 2.50 -10.99
N ASP A 150 -18.69 2.12 -11.90
CA ASP A 150 -20.12 2.47 -11.82
C ASP A 150 -20.78 1.92 -10.55
N PHE A 151 -20.29 0.79 -10.02
CA PHE A 151 -20.76 0.24 -8.75
C PHE A 151 -20.08 0.89 -7.54
N ILE A 152 -18.78 1.19 -7.65
CA ILE A 152 -18.00 1.86 -6.60
C ILE A 152 -18.61 3.22 -6.27
N ASP A 153 -18.99 3.99 -7.29
CA ASP A 153 -19.55 5.34 -7.15
C ASP A 153 -20.93 5.35 -6.44
N THR A 154 -21.60 4.19 -6.27
CA THR A 154 -22.86 4.07 -5.51
C THR A 154 -22.67 3.87 -4.01
N GLY A 155 -21.47 3.46 -3.58
CA GLY A 155 -21.18 3.10 -2.20
C GLY A 155 -20.40 4.18 -1.45
N VAL A 156 -19.85 3.78 -0.30
CA VAL A 156 -18.92 4.60 0.48
C VAL A 156 -17.49 4.21 0.10
N GLU A 157 -16.77 5.14 -0.54
CA GLU A 157 -15.35 4.97 -0.87
C GLU A 157 -14.52 4.87 0.42
N LEU A 158 -13.67 3.83 0.49
CA LEU A 158 -12.82 3.56 1.64
C LEU A 158 -11.33 3.67 1.31
N ASP A 159 -10.94 3.21 0.12
CA ASP A 159 -9.54 3.01 -0.28
C ASP A 159 -8.67 2.44 0.87
N ALA A 160 -9.11 1.32 1.44
CA ALA A 160 -8.47 0.71 2.61
C ALA A 160 -7.66 -0.52 2.22
N VAL A 161 -6.61 -0.83 2.99
CA VAL A 161 -5.89 -2.11 2.84
C VAL A 161 -6.82 -3.25 3.20
N LEU A 162 -6.89 -4.28 2.33
CA LEU A 162 -7.70 -5.46 2.58
C LEU A 162 -7.14 -6.26 3.76
N THR A 163 -7.94 -6.40 4.82
CA THR A 163 -7.63 -7.25 5.97
C THR A 163 -8.88 -8.00 6.42
N GLY A 164 -8.69 -9.19 6.98
CA GLY A 164 -9.78 -10.02 7.49
C GLY A 164 -10.60 -9.31 8.56
N ALA A 165 -9.92 -8.65 9.51
CA ALA A 165 -10.57 -7.87 10.57
C ALA A 165 -11.44 -6.73 10.02
N LEU A 166 -10.99 -6.03 8.96
CA LEU A 166 -11.78 -4.97 8.33
C LEU A 166 -13.01 -5.53 7.63
N LEU A 167 -12.89 -6.66 6.91
CA LEU A 167 -14.05 -7.32 6.29
C LEU A 167 -15.08 -7.72 7.33
N VAL A 168 -14.65 -8.33 8.44
CA VAL A 168 -15.57 -8.72 9.53
C VAL A 168 -16.31 -7.51 10.08
N ASN A 169 -15.61 -6.39 10.30
CA ASN A 169 -16.22 -5.16 10.79
C ASN A 169 -17.18 -4.52 9.79
N ILE A 170 -16.86 -4.52 8.50
CA ILE A 170 -17.75 -3.95 7.47
C ILE A 170 -19.08 -4.71 7.43
N PHE A 171 -19.05 -6.04 7.52
CA PHE A 171 -20.27 -6.86 7.49
C PHE A 171 -20.95 -7.01 8.84
N GLU A 172 -20.47 -6.37 9.91
CA GLU A 172 -21.10 -6.46 11.22
C GLU A 172 -22.54 -5.90 11.15
N PRO A 173 -23.57 -6.65 11.60
CA PRO A 173 -24.96 -6.22 11.50
C PRO A 173 -25.24 -4.87 12.18
N ASN A 174 -26.21 -4.11 11.64
CA ASN A 174 -26.65 -2.82 12.16
C ASN A 174 -25.60 -1.69 12.07
N THR A 175 -24.62 -1.80 11.16
CA THR A 175 -23.67 -0.73 10.87
C THR A 175 -24.02 -0.02 9.54
N PRO A 176 -23.58 1.21 9.27
CA PRO A 176 -23.87 1.85 7.99
C PRO A 176 -23.28 1.14 6.77
N LEU A 177 -22.22 0.33 6.93
CA LEU A 177 -21.46 -0.27 5.82
C LEU A 177 -21.86 -1.70 5.46
N HIS A 178 -22.63 -2.40 6.32
CA HIS A 178 -22.97 -3.81 6.11
C HIS A 178 -24.04 -4.08 5.04
N ASP A 179 -24.77 -3.03 4.64
CA ASP A 179 -25.87 -3.16 3.69
C ASP A 179 -25.37 -2.87 2.26
N GLY A 180 -25.10 -3.95 1.53
CA GLY A 180 -24.61 -3.89 0.15
C GLY A 180 -23.33 -4.69 -0.05
N ALA A 181 -22.68 -4.44 -1.18
CA ALA A 181 -21.46 -5.12 -1.58
C ALA A 181 -20.19 -4.36 -1.15
N VAL A 182 -19.16 -5.14 -0.85
CA VAL A 182 -17.79 -4.64 -0.72
C VAL A 182 -17.06 -4.93 -2.03
N ILE A 183 -16.53 -3.90 -2.66
CA ILE A 183 -15.77 -4.02 -3.92
C ILE A 183 -14.29 -4.00 -3.58
N ILE A 184 -13.59 -5.06 -3.98
CA ILE A 184 -12.19 -5.30 -3.73
C ILE A 184 -11.45 -5.21 -5.06
N ARG A 185 -10.47 -4.31 -5.13
CA ARG A 185 -9.59 -4.12 -6.29
C ARG A 185 -8.17 -4.39 -5.85
N ASN A 186 -7.55 -5.41 -6.42
CA ASN A 186 -6.25 -5.93 -5.96
C ASN A 186 -6.32 -6.24 -4.45
N GLU A 187 -5.37 -5.76 -3.66
CA GLU A 187 -5.31 -5.95 -2.20
C GLU A 187 -5.96 -4.80 -1.41
N ARG A 188 -6.93 -4.08 -2.02
CA ARG A 188 -7.59 -2.92 -1.40
C ARG A 188 -9.09 -3.02 -1.50
N ILE A 189 -9.76 -2.56 -0.46
CA ILE A 189 -11.20 -2.32 -0.45
C ILE A 189 -11.43 -0.95 -1.07
N ALA A 190 -12.00 -0.93 -2.27
CA ALA A 190 -12.29 0.31 -2.99
C ALA A 190 -13.48 1.03 -2.32
N ALA A 191 -14.59 0.32 -2.14
CA ALA A 191 -15.80 0.84 -1.49
C ALA A 191 -16.58 -0.26 -0.78
N ALA A 192 -17.43 0.14 0.16
CA ALA A 192 -18.41 -0.69 0.85
C ALA A 192 -19.83 -0.14 0.68
N ALA A 193 -20.85 -0.90 1.07
CA ALA A 193 -22.26 -0.56 0.86
C ALA A 193 -22.61 -0.23 -0.61
N CYS A 194 -21.94 -0.88 -1.57
CA CYS A 194 -22.19 -0.67 -2.99
C CYS A 194 -23.48 -1.37 -3.41
N VAL A 195 -24.26 -0.72 -4.26
CA VAL A 195 -25.49 -1.28 -4.83
C VAL A 195 -25.15 -2.03 -6.11
N LEU A 196 -25.57 -3.29 -6.21
CA LEU A 196 -25.34 -4.13 -7.39
C LEU A 196 -26.63 -4.39 -8.16
N THR A 197 -26.50 -4.73 -9.44
CA THR A 197 -27.59 -5.24 -10.27
C THR A 197 -28.01 -6.64 -9.83
N LEU A 198 -29.32 -6.87 -9.72
CA LEU A 198 -29.88 -8.19 -9.41
C LEU A 198 -30.06 -8.97 -10.71
N SER A 199 -29.75 -10.27 -10.69
CA SER A 199 -30.12 -11.17 -11.81
C SER A 199 -31.64 -11.34 -11.90
N GLU A 200 -32.15 -11.33 -13.14
CA GLU A 200 -33.55 -11.53 -13.48
C GLU A 200 -33.87 -13.01 -13.84
N GLU A 201 -32.87 -13.90 -13.77
CA GLU A 201 -33.03 -15.25 -14.28
C GLU A 201 -34.05 -16.06 -13.44
N ALA A 202 -35.14 -16.49 -14.10
CA ALA A 202 -36.27 -17.14 -13.44
C ALA A 202 -35.96 -18.54 -12.88
N ASN A 203 -34.82 -19.13 -13.26
CA ASN A 203 -34.41 -20.49 -12.85
C ASN A 203 -33.51 -20.50 -11.59
N ILE A 204 -33.36 -19.35 -10.95
CA ILE A 204 -32.69 -19.21 -9.65
C ILE A 204 -33.58 -19.89 -8.60
N SER A 205 -33.04 -20.87 -7.86
CA SER A 205 -33.73 -21.54 -6.76
C SER A 205 -34.40 -20.49 -5.85
N ARG A 206 -35.70 -20.68 -5.58
CA ARG A 206 -36.53 -19.74 -4.80
C ARG A 206 -35.95 -19.42 -3.41
N ASP A 207 -35.04 -20.25 -2.93
CA ASP A 207 -34.38 -20.12 -1.62
C ASP A 207 -33.20 -19.13 -1.62
N LEU A 208 -32.93 -18.46 -2.75
CA LEU A 208 -31.81 -17.51 -2.87
C LEU A 208 -32.25 -16.09 -2.53
N GLY A 209 -31.66 -15.53 -1.47
CA GLY A 209 -31.88 -14.16 -1.02
C GLY A 209 -31.32 -13.08 -1.96
N THR A 210 -31.56 -11.81 -1.62
CA THR A 210 -31.17 -10.63 -2.43
C THR A 210 -29.66 -10.56 -2.68
N ARG A 211 -28.81 -10.88 -1.69
CA ARG A 211 -27.35 -10.92 -1.86
C ARG A 211 -26.89 -11.94 -2.90
N HIS A 212 -27.56 -13.09 -2.98
CA HIS A 212 -27.26 -14.11 -4.00
C HIS A 212 -27.61 -13.62 -5.40
N ARG A 213 -28.79 -13.00 -5.56
CA ARG A 213 -29.21 -12.40 -6.84
C ARG A 213 -28.29 -11.25 -7.27
N ALA A 214 -27.85 -10.43 -6.33
CA ALA A 214 -26.89 -9.35 -6.55
C ALA A 214 -25.53 -9.87 -7.02
N GLY A 215 -24.99 -10.87 -6.32
CA GLY A 215 -23.73 -11.50 -6.71
C GLY A 215 -23.80 -12.20 -8.06
N LEU A 216 -24.94 -12.82 -8.39
CA LEU A 216 -25.15 -13.42 -9.70
C LEU A 216 -25.22 -12.35 -10.80
N GLY A 217 -26.02 -11.30 -10.63
CA GLY A 217 -26.22 -10.25 -11.64
C GLY A 217 -24.94 -9.48 -11.98
N VAL A 218 -24.10 -9.17 -10.99
CA VAL A 218 -22.79 -8.55 -11.30
C VAL A 218 -21.86 -9.53 -12.02
N SER A 219 -21.92 -10.83 -11.71
CA SER A 219 -21.11 -11.86 -12.36
C SER A 219 -21.57 -12.23 -13.78
N GLU A 220 -22.79 -11.85 -14.17
CA GLU A 220 -23.33 -12.01 -15.53
C GLU A 220 -22.84 -10.89 -16.45
N SER A 221 -22.76 -9.66 -15.91
CA SER A 221 -22.39 -8.46 -16.66
C SER A 221 -20.88 -8.18 -16.66
N THR A 222 -20.11 -8.85 -15.79
CA THR A 222 -18.67 -8.60 -15.61
C THR A 222 -17.87 -9.89 -15.43
N ASP A 223 -16.53 -9.81 -15.54
CA ASP A 223 -15.63 -10.93 -15.22
C ASP A 223 -15.28 -11.05 -13.73
N ALA A 224 -15.98 -10.29 -12.86
CA ALA A 224 -15.74 -10.29 -11.43
C ALA A 224 -16.07 -11.66 -10.81
N THR A 225 -15.30 -12.01 -9.77
CA THR A 225 -15.61 -13.17 -8.92
C THR A 225 -16.25 -12.65 -7.64
N VAL A 226 -17.39 -13.21 -7.26
CA VAL A 226 -18.14 -12.77 -6.08
C VAL A 226 -18.18 -13.87 -5.05
N ILE A 227 -17.87 -13.56 -3.79
CA ILE A 227 -18.06 -14.46 -2.65
C ILE A 227 -19.25 -13.95 -1.82
N ILE A 228 -20.14 -14.87 -1.47
CA ILE A 228 -21.41 -14.59 -0.82
C ILE A 228 -21.51 -15.48 0.43
N VAL A 229 -21.82 -14.88 1.58
CA VAL A 229 -22.17 -15.60 2.80
C VAL A 229 -23.66 -15.38 3.07
N SER A 230 -24.41 -16.48 3.20
CA SER A 230 -25.84 -16.44 3.52
C SER A 230 -26.09 -16.04 4.97
N GLU A 231 -26.92 -15.02 5.20
CA GLU A 231 -27.35 -14.63 6.56
C GLU A 231 -28.34 -15.64 7.18
N GLU A 232 -29.06 -16.40 6.36
CA GLU A 232 -30.05 -17.37 6.84
C GLU A 232 -29.38 -18.69 7.23
N THR A 233 -28.48 -19.17 6.37
CA THR A 233 -27.92 -20.53 6.46
C THR A 233 -26.44 -20.55 6.81
N GLY A 234 -25.73 -19.43 6.71
CA GLY A 234 -24.27 -19.37 6.84
C GLY A 234 -23.51 -19.99 5.66
N ILE A 235 -24.20 -20.52 4.64
CA ILE A 235 -23.54 -21.17 3.49
C ILE A 235 -22.72 -20.15 2.72
N VAL A 236 -21.46 -20.50 2.44
CA VAL A 236 -20.57 -19.73 1.56
C VAL A 236 -20.78 -20.20 0.12
N SER A 237 -20.96 -19.24 -0.78
CA SER A 237 -21.15 -19.46 -2.21
C SER A 237 -20.25 -18.54 -3.02
N MET A 238 -19.95 -18.92 -4.26
CA MET A 238 -19.25 -18.10 -5.24
C MET A 238 -20.13 -17.91 -6.47
N ALA A 239 -20.19 -16.68 -6.99
CA ALA A 239 -20.74 -16.40 -8.30
C ALA A 239 -19.62 -15.96 -9.26
N LYS A 240 -19.57 -16.56 -10.44
CA LYS A 240 -18.60 -16.21 -11.50
C LYS A 240 -19.18 -16.56 -12.87
N ALA A 241 -19.11 -15.64 -13.82
CA ALA A 241 -19.61 -15.82 -15.18
C ALA A 241 -21.07 -16.34 -15.23
N GLY A 242 -21.94 -15.74 -14.41
CA GLY A 242 -23.35 -16.12 -14.30
C GLY A 242 -23.62 -17.50 -13.71
N ARG A 243 -22.65 -18.14 -13.04
CA ARG A 243 -22.83 -19.44 -12.38
C ARG A 243 -22.61 -19.32 -10.88
N LEU A 244 -23.52 -19.91 -10.11
CA LEU A 244 -23.45 -19.97 -8.66
C LEU A 244 -22.97 -21.35 -8.18
N THR A 245 -21.80 -21.38 -7.54
CA THR A 245 -21.27 -22.56 -6.84
C THR A 245 -21.54 -22.40 -5.35
N ARG A 246 -22.23 -23.36 -4.73
CA ARG A 246 -22.63 -23.31 -3.31
C ARG A 246 -21.82 -24.29 -2.47
N HIS A 247 -21.85 -24.10 -1.15
CA HIS A 247 -21.21 -24.97 -0.15
C HIS A 247 -19.69 -25.02 -0.27
N LEU A 248 -19.07 -23.84 -0.43
CA LEU A 248 -17.62 -23.72 -0.33
C LEU A 248 -17.20 -23.90 1.13
N ASP A 249 -16.26 -24.83 1.34
CA ASP A 249 -15.56 -25.00 2.60
C ASP A 249 -14.32 -24.10 2.65
N LEU A 250 -13.57 -24.17 3.75
CA LEU A 250 -12.38 -23.33 3.94
C LEU A 250 -11.37 -23.51 2.80
N ASP A 251 -11.16 -24.74 2.35
CA ASP A 251 -10.18 -25.04 1.31
C ASP A 251 -10.68 -24.57 -0.06
N GLY A 252 -11.96 -24.73 -0.36
CA GLY A 252 -12.58 -24.17 -1.57
C GLY A 252 -12.52 -22.63 -1.61
N VAL A 253 -12.74 -21.95 -0.47
CA VAL A 253 -12.56 -20.49 -0.39
C VAL A 253 -11.10 -20.10 -0.64
N LYS A 254 -10.13 -20.82 -0.06
CA LYS A 254 -8.70 -20.56 -0.29
C LYS A 254 -8.28 -20.78 -1.74
N GLU A 255 -8.81 -21.81 -2.40
CA GLU A 255 -8.53 -22.08 -3.81
C GLU A 255 -9.03 -20.93 -4.68
N VAL A 256 -10.26 -20.45 -4.43
CA VAL A 256 -10.83 -19.30 -5.14
C VAL A 256 -9.98 -18.04 -4.92
N LEU A 257 -9.62 -17.72 -3.67
CA LEU A 257 -8.83 -16.53 -3.33
C LEU A 257 -7.40 -16.60 -3.91
N THR A 258 -6.75 -17.77 -3.85
CA THR A 258 -5.44 -17.99 -4.49
C THR A 258 -5.53 -17.77 -6.00
N GLY A 259 -6.63 -18.18 -6.63
CA GLY A 259 -6.87 -17.91 -8.05
C GLY A 259 -7.09 -16.43 -8.38
N ILE A 260 -7.58 -15.63 -7.43
CA ILE A 260 -7.80 -14.18 -7.59
C ILE A 260 -6.47 -13.42 -7.41
N PHE A 261 -5.74 -13.70 -6.33
CA PHE A 261 -4.51 -12.97 -5.98
C PHE A 261 -3.26 -13.51 -6.69
N GLY A 262 -3.15 -14.82 -6.87
CA GLY A 262 -1.96 -15.48 -7.43
C GLY A 262 -1.77 -15.34 -8.95
N GLN A 263 -2.69 -14.67 -9.66
CA GLN A 263 -2.54 -14.41 -11.10
C GLN A 263 -1.60 -13.23 -11.43
N SER A 264 -1.03 -12.55 -10.42
CA SER A 264 -0.03 -11.50 -10.68
C SER A 264 1.32 -12.03 -11.20
N ASP A 265 1.58 -13.35 -11.18
CA ASP A 265 2.92 -13.91 -11.40
C ASP A 265 3.05 -14.97 -12.51
N ASN A 266 2.07 -15.08 -13.40
CA ASN A 266 2.06 -16.13 -14.43
C ASN A 266 3.12 -15.94 -15.54
N GLY A 267 3.86 -14.82 -15.55
CA GLY A 267 5.00 -14.59 -16.44
C GLY A 267 6.27 -15.37 -16.06
N ASN A 268 6.42 -15.75 -14.79
CA ASN A 268 7.68 -16.33 -14.29
C ASN A 268 7.69 -17.87 -14.32
N LYS A 269 6.51 -18.52 -14.24
CA LYS A 269 6.38 -19.99 -14.34
C LYS A 269 6.76 -20.51 -15.74
N MET A 270 6.24 -19.86 -16.79
CA MET A 270 7.00 -19.43 -17.99
C MET A 270 8.48 -19.84 -18.14
N THR A 271 9.29 -18.91 -17.68
CA THR A 271 10.74 -18.86 -17.87
C THR A 271 11.44 -19.94 -17.06
N ILE A 272 10.97 -20.22 -15.84
CA ILE A 272 11.56 -21.24 -14.97
C ILE A 272 11.41 -22.63 -15.59
N PHE A 273 10.24 -22.96 -16.14
CA PHE A 273 10.02 -24.28 -16.76
C PHE A 273 10.83 -24.44 -18.06
N ILE A 274 10.95 -23.38 -18.87
CA ILE A 274 11.76 -23.40 -20.09
C ILE A 274 13.25 -23.54 -19.75
N GLN A 275 13.71 -22.87 -18.69
CA GLN A 275 15.10 -22.92 -18.24
C GLN A 275 15.46 -24.29 -17.64
N ASP A 276 14.53 -24.91 -16.89
CA ASP A 276 14.71 -26.25 -16.33
C ASP A 276 14.66 -27.33 -17.44
N ALA A 277 13.79 -27.17 -18.44
CA ALA A 277 13.73 -28.04 -19.62
C ALA A 277 15.01 -27.94 -20.48
N LEU A 278 15.51 -26.72 -20.72
CA LEU A 278 16.77 -26.49 -21.44
C LEU A 278 17.97 -27.03 -20.67
N GLY A 279 17.96 -26.95 -19.34
CA GLY A 279 18.98 -27.54 -18.46
C GLY A 279 19.07 -29.07 -18.61
N ARG A 280 17.92 -29.75 -18.66
CA ARG A 280 17.85 -31.22 -18.84
C ARG A 280 18.34 -31.66 -20.22
N ILE A 281 17.99 -30.93 -21.28
CA ILE A 281 18.46 -31.23 -22.64
C ILE A 281 19.99 -31.06 -22.75
N LYS A 282 20.56 -30.06 -22.06
CA LYS A 282 22.01 -29.82 -22.07
C LYS A 282 22.80 -30.89 -21.30
N GLN A 283 22.20 -31.48 -20.25
CA GLN A 283 22.81 -32.60 -19.52
C GLN A 283 22.77 -33.92 -20.30
N LEU A 284 21.71 -34.14 -21.10
CA LEU A 284 21.63 -35.33 -21.97
C LEU A 284 22.69 -35.27 -23.07
N ARG A 285 22.89 -34.10 -23.69
CA ARG A 285 23.89 -33.94 -24.76
C ARG A 285 25.34 -34.08 -24.30
N LYS A 286 25.62 -33.80 -23.02
CA LYS A 286 26.97 -33.96 -22.45
C LYS A 286 27.30 -35.41 -22.08
N LYS A 287 26.29 -36.26 -21.87
CA LYS A 287 26.48 -37.70 -21.62
C LYS A 287 26.80 -38.49 -22.88
N ASP A 288 26.31 -38.04 -24.04
CA ASP A 288 26.58 -38.68 -25.32
C ASP A 288 28.00 -38.37 -25.83
N ASP A 289 28.54 -37.18 -25.51
CA ASP A 289 29.90 -36.76 -25.87
C ASP A 289 31.00 -37.40 -24.99
N GLU A 290 30.66 -37.97 -23.82
CA GLU A 290 31.60 -38.70 -22.93
C GLU A 290 31.65 -40.21 -23.21
N GLN A 291 30.85 -40.72 -24.16
CA GLN A 291 30.81 -42.13 -24.57
C GLN A 291 31.37 -42.41 -25.98
N GLN A 292 32.04 -41.43 -26.59
CA GLN A 292 32.89 -41.60 -27.79
C GLN A 292 34.34 -41.27 -27.49
#